data_AF-A0A834D5T5-F1
#
_entry.id   AF-A0A834D5T5-F1
#
_cell.length_a   1.000
_cell.length_b   1.000
_cell.length_c   1.000
_cell.angle_alpha   90.00
_cell.angle_beta   90.00
_cell.angle_gamma   90.00
#
_symmetry.space_group_name_H-M   'P 1'
#
loop_
_entity.id
_entity.type
_entity.pdbx_description
1 polymer ?
#
loop_
_entity_poly.entity_id
_entity_poly.type
_entity_poly.pdbx_seq_one_letter_code
_entity_poly.pdbx_strand_id
1 'polypeptide(L)'
;MANFSEGHICHCLRHLATARRNAVITISGNRQKTGKQFVEDVLSLARGLLELGLGAGDVVAISAFNSDMYLEWLLAIAFVGGIAAPLNYRWVSNTILLLL
;
A
#
# COMPACT_ATOMS: atom_id res chain seq x y z
N MET A 1 28.13 -2.77 -5.92
CA MET A 1 27.53 -3.57 -4.84
C MET A 1 26.54 -2.66 -4.12
N ALA A 2 25.23 -2.90 -4.27
CA ALA A 2 24.22 -2.09 -3.59
C ALA A 2 24.25 -2.41 -2.09
N ASN A 3 24.37 -1.36 -1.28
CA ASN A 3 24.51 -1.46 0.17
C ASN A 3 23.11 -1.62 0.77
N PHE A 4 22.72 -2.83 1.19
CA PHE A 4 21.37 -3.13 1.71
C PHE A 4 21.15 -2.66 3.17
N SER A 5 21.79 -1.56 3.59
CA SER A 5 21.51 -0.90 4.86
C SER A 5 20.33 0.09 4.77
N GLU A 6 19.65 0.14 3.63
CA GLU A 6 18.56 1.08 3.35
C GLU A 6 17.20 0.50 3.75
N GLY A 7 16.36 1.31 4.40
CA GLY A 7 15.05 0.89 4.89
C GLY A 7 14.14 0.39 3.78
N HIS A 8 13.92 -0.93 3.72
CA HIS A 8 12.95 -1.56 2.82
C HIS A 8 11.54 -1.47 3.40
N ILE A 9 10.49 -1.50 2.57
CA ILE A 9 9.10 -1.48 3.04
C ILE A 9 8.81 -2.60 4.05
N CYS A 10 9.46 -3.76 3.87
CA CYS A 10 9.40 -4.88 4.82
C CYS A 10 9.91 -4.51 6.23
N HIS A 11 10.93 -3.65 6.34
CA HIS A 11 11.43 -3.19 7.64
C HIS A 11 10.37 -2.35 8.36
N CYS A 12 9.73 -1.43 7.64
CA CYS A 12 8.65 -0.59 8.18
C CYS A 12 7.45 -1.44 8.62
N LEU A 13 6.98 -2.35 7.76
CA LEU A 13 5.87 -3.25 8.09
C LEU A 13 6.20 -4.15 9.29
N ARG A 14 7.43 -4.66 9.36
CA ARG A 14 7.88 -5.45 10.52
C ARG A 14 7.87 -4.62 11.81
N HIS A 15 8.35 -3.38 11.76
CA HIS A 15 8.33 -2.48 12.92
C HIS A 15 6.88 -2.21 13.39
N LEU A 16 5.96 -1.96 12.45
CA LEU A 16 4.54 -1.75 12.75
C LEU A 16 3.90 -3.00 13.39
N ALA A 17 4.19 -4.19 12.86
CA ALA A 17 3.66 -5.46 13.37
C ALA A 17 4.21 -5.84 14.75
N THR A 18 5.39 -5.33 15.13
CA THR A 18 6.10 -5.72 16.37
C THR A 18 6.08 -4.60 17.39
N ALA A 19 6.86 -3.54 17.20
CA ALA A 19 7.02 -2.44 18.14
C ALA A 19 5.75 -1.59 18.30
N ARG A 20 4.92 -1.49 17.26
CA ARG A 20 3.64 -0.74 17.27
C ARG A 20 2.41 -1.64 17.16
N ARG A 21 2.55 -2.93 17.50
CA ARG A 21 1.54 -3.98 17.30
C ARG A 21 0.13 -3.56 17.72
N ASN A 22 -0.02 -3.01 18.93
CA ASN A 22 -1.32 -2.66 19.51
C ASN A 22 -1.63 -1.16 19.43
N ALA A 23 -0.72 -0.34 18.89
CA ALA A 23 -0.95 1.09 18.73
C ALA A 23 -1.87 1.33 17.54
N VAL A 24 -2.79 2.29 17.66
CA VAL A 24 -3.59 2.77 16.52
C VAL A 24 -2.68 3.53 15.57
N ILE A 25 -2.66 3.13 14.30
CA ILE A 25 -1.78 3.73 13.27
C ILE A 25 -2.54 4.38 12.12
N THR A 26 -3.80 3.99 11.90
CA THR A 26 -4.68 4.62 10.92
C THR A 26 -6.04 4.93 11.53
N ILE A 27 -6.61 6.06 11.12
CA ILE A 27 -7.97 6.50 11.48
C ILE A 27 -8.61 6.99 10.18
N SER A 28 -9.73 6.39 9.78
CA SER A 28 -10.49 6.75 8.59
C SER A 28 -11.99 6.76 8.90
N GLY A 29 -12.54 7.95 9.13
CA GLY A 29 -13.88 8.09 9.70
C GLY A 29 -13.98 7.41 11.06
N ASN A 30 -14.91 6.46 11.20
CA ASN A 30 -15.09 5.69 12.44
C ASN A 30 -14.21 4.44 12.52
N ARG A 31 -13.41 4.14 11.49
CA ARG A 31 -12.51 2.97 11.49
C ARG A 31 -11.15 3.34 12.06
N GLN A 32 -10.65 2.50 12.94
CA GLN A 32 -9.29 2.60 13.47
C GLN A 32 -8.63 1.23 13.32
N LYS A 33 -7.37 1.19 12.86
CA LYS A 33 -6.59 -0.04 12.79
C LYS A 33 -5.34 0.05 13.63
N THR A 34 -5.08 -1.03 14.36
CA THR A 34 -3.81 -1.23 15.07
C THR A 34 -2.69 -1.60 14.09
N GLY A 35 -1.44 -1.43 14.50
CA GLY A 35 -0.26 -1.82 13.70
C GLY A 35 -0.33 -3.27 13.22
N LYS A 36 -0.80 -4.19 14.07
CA LYS A 36 -1.01 -5.60 13.71
C LYS A 36 -2.04 -5.75 12.59
N GLN A 37 -3.25 -5.23 12.80
CA GLN A 37 -4.36 -5.37 11.85
C GLN A 37 -4.00 -4.81 10.48
N PHE A 38 -3.41 -3.61 10.47
CA PHE A 38 -3.02 -2.95 9.24
C PHE A 38 -1.96 -3.74 8.46
N VAL A 39 -0.94 -4.30 9.13
CA VAL A 39 0.07 -5.12 8.44
C VAL A 39 -0.53 -6.44 7.93
N GLU A 40 -1.41 -7.08 8.70
CA GLU A 40 -2.13 -8.28 8.25
C GLU A 40 -2.95 -8.00 6.99
N ASP A 41 -3.66 -6.87 6.93
CA ASP A 41 -4.43 -6.45 5.76
C ASP A 41 -3.53 -6.17 4.54
N VAL A 42 -2.41 -5.46 4.72
CA VAL A 42 -1.42 -5.21 3.66
C VAL A 42 -0.87 -6.52 3.08
N LEU A 43 -0.49 -7.47 3.94
CA LEU A 43 0.07 -8.75 3.49
C LEU A 43 -0.98 -9.65 2.82
N SER A 44 -2.21 -9.63 3.32
CA SER A 44 -3.35 -10.33 2.70
C SER A 44 -3.62 -9.79 1.30
N LEU A 45 -3.66 -8.46 1.16
CA LEU A 45 -3.84 -7.81 -0.13
C LEU A 45 -2.69 -8.11 -1.10
N ALA A 46 -1.43 -8.01 -0.63
CA ALA A 46 -0.26 -8.33 -1.45
C ALA A 46 -0.29 -9.78 -1.96
N ARG A 47 -0.72 -10.73 -1.11
CA ARG A 47 -0.92 -12.12 -1.52
C ARG A 47 -1.98 -12.24 -2.62
N GLY A 48 -3.12 -11.58 -2.46
CA GLY A 48 -4.17 -11.57 -3.49
C GLY A 48 -3.67 -10.98 -4.82
N LEU A 49 -2.85 -9.94 -4.79
CA LEU A 49 -2.26 -9.35 -5.99
C LEU A 49 -1.29 -10.31 -6.70
N LEU A 50 -0.46 -11.03 -5.95
CA LEU A 50 0.40 -12.09 -6.50
C LEU A 50 -0.42 -13.21 -7.14
N GLU A 51 -1.52 -13.62 -6.50
CA GLU A 51 -2.44 -14.64 -7.03
C GLU A 51 -3.15 -14.18 -8.32
N LEU A 52 -3.35 -12.86 -8.48
CA LEU A 52 -3.84 -12.24 -9.72
C LEU A 52 -2.76 -12.06 -10.79
N GLY A 53 -1.50 -12.42 -10.50
CA GLY A 53 -0.39 -12.38 -11.45
C GLY A 53 0.42 -11.08 -11.44
N LEU A 54 0.20 -10.19 -10.47
CA LEU A 54 1.00 -8.96 -10.35
C LEU A 54 2.46 -9.32 -10.02
N GLY A 55 3.39 -8.82 -10.83
CA GLY A 55 4.82 -9.01 -10.68
C GLY A 55 5.59 -7.72 -10.36
N ALA A 56 6.89 -7.89 -10.11
CA ALA A 56 7.78 -6.77 -9.92
C ALA A 56 7.91 -5.94 -11.20
N GLY A 57 7.78 -4.62 -11.09
CA GLY A 57 7.81 -3.68 -12.21
C GLY A 57 6.46 -3.42 -12.88
N ASP A 58 5.42 -4.22 -12.59
CA ASP A 58 4.08 -3.96 -13.10
C ASP A 58 3.50 -2.67 -12.50
N VAL A 59 2.83 -1.88 -13.33
CA VAL A 59 2.22 -0.60 -12.92
C VAL A 59 0.75 -0.81 -12.56
N VAL A 60 0.37 -0.37 -11.37
CA VAL A 60 -1.02 -0.45 -10.88
C VAL A 60 -1.56 0.94 -10.66
N ALA A 61 -2.53 1.34 -11.49
CA ALA A 61 -3.24 2.59 -11.32
C ALA A 61 -4.27 2.48 -10.18
N ILE A 62 -4.29 3.47 -9.28
CA ILE A 62 -5.20 3.50 -8.13
C ILE A 62 -6.02 4.77 -8.18
N SER A 63 -7.33 4.65 -8.41
CA SER A 63 -8.28 5.77 -8.31
C SER A 63 -9.25 5.50 -7.17
N ALA A 64 -8.96 6.03 -5.99
CA ALA A 64 -9.78 5.83 -4.79
C ALA A 64 -9.65 7.01 -3.82
N PHE A 65 -10.57 7.08 -2.85
CA PHE A 65 -10.56 8.10 -1.80
C PHE A 65 -9.37 7.92 -0.83
N ASN A 66 -8.85 9.04 -0.33
CA ASN A 66 -7.86 9.04 0.76
C ASN A 66 -8.45 8.34 2.00
N SER A 67 -7.98 7.14 2.28
CA SER A 67 -8.49 6.25 3.32
C SER A 67 -7.41 5.27 3.79
N ASP A 68 -7.68 4.55 4.86
CA ASP A 68 -6.87 3.44 5.34
C ASP A 68 -6.63 2.37 4.25
N MET A 69 -7.69 2.03 3.49
CA MET A 69 -7.61 1.09 2.38
C MET A 69 -6.69 1.57 1.25
N TYR A 70 -6.71 2.88 0.94
CA TYR A 70 -5.81 3.43 -0.07
C TYR A 70 -4.34 3.27 0.32
N LEU A 71 -4.02 3.45 1.60
CA LEU A 71 -2.68 3.21 2.12
C LEU A 71 -2.32 1.71 2.06
N GLU A 72 -3.26 0.82 2.37
CA GLU A 72 -3.05 -0.64 2.24
C GLU A 72 -2.68 -1.03 0.81
N TRP A 73 -3.39 -0.51 -0.19
CA TRP A 73 -3.09 -0.73 -1.61
C TRP A 73 -1.70 -0.27 -2.00
N LEU A 74 -1.31 0.97 -1.63
CA LEU A 74 0.02 1.50 -1.91
C LEU A 74 1.13 0.60 -1.35
N LEU A 75 0.97 0.14 -0.10
CA LEU A 75 1.97 -0.68 0.55
C LEU A 75 1.97 -2.12 0.04
N ALA A 76 0.81 -2.67 -0.31
CA ALA A 76 0.72 -4.02 -0.88
C ALA A 76 1.37 -4.09 -2.26
N ILE A 77 1.12 -3.11 -3.14
CA ILE A 77 1.76 -3.01 -4.46
C ILE A 77 3.29 -2.89 -4.30
N ALA A 78 3.74 -1.98 -3.43
CA ALA A 78 5.16 -1.82 -3.14
C ALA A 78 5.80 -3.08 -2.54
N PHE A 79 5.07 -3.82 -1.69
CA PHE A 79 5.54 -5.08 -1.11
C PHE A 79 5.74 -6.17 -2.17
N VAL A 80 4.85 -6.24 -3.17
CA VAL A 80 5.00 -7.14 -4.32
C VAL A 80 6.17 -6.73 -5.23
N GLY A 81 6.62 -5.47 -5.15
CA GLY A 81 7.61 -4.89 -6.04
C GLY A 81 6.99 -4.23 -7.29
N GLY A 82 5.66 -4.07 -7.31
CA GLY A 82 4.95 -3.30 -8.33
C GLY A 82 5.10 -1.79 -8.12
N ILE A 83 4.68 -1.02 -9.11
CA ILE A 83 4.74 0.44 -9.13
C ILE A 83 3.32 0.98 -8.99
N ALA A 84 3.05 1.65 -7.87
CA ALA A 84 1.76 2.32 -7.69
C ALA A 84 1.70 3.62 -8.52
N ALA A 85 0.68 3.77 -9.34
CA ALA A 85 0.35 4.98 -10.09
C ALA A 85 -0.93 5.62 -9.49
N PRO A 86 -0.80 6.44 -8.44
CA PRO A 86 -1.94 7.06 -7.79
C PRO A 86 -2.60 8.11 -8.70
N LEU A 87 -3.89 7.94 -8.96
CA LEU A 87 -4.71 8.88 -9.71
C LEU A 87 -5.51 9.74 -8.74
N ASN A 88 -5.31 11.06 -8.82
CA ASN A 88 -6.07 12.00 -8.01
C ASN A 88 -7.53 12.03 -8.48
N TYR A 89 -8.42 11.37 -7.74
CA TYR A 89 -9.86 11.34 -8.03
C TYR A 89 -10.53 12.73 -8.03
N ARG A 90 -9.85 13.75 -7.49
CA ARG A 90 -10.31 15.16 -7.47
C ARG A 90 -10.07 15.90 -8.79
N TRP A 91 -9.33 15.32 -9.73
CA TRP A 91 -9.01 15.97 -10.99
C TRP A 91 -10.15 15.79 -12.01
N VAL A 92 -10.38 16.85 -12.78
CA VAL A 92 -11.46 16.94 -13.77
C VAL A 92 -11.22 15.91 -14.90
N SER A 93 -12.30 15.26 -15.33
CA SER A 93 -12.33 14.02 -16.13
C SER A 93 -11.45 13.97 -17.39
N ASN A 94 -11.05 15.11 -17.95
CA ASN A 94 -10.21 15.17 -19.15
C ASN A 94 -8.76 14.74 -18.94
N THR A 95 -8.25 14.71 -17.70
CA THR A 95 -6.83 14.43 -17.44
C THR A 95 -6.54 12.94 -17.16
N ILE A 96 -7.56 12.18 -16.75
CA ILE A 96 -7.38 10.78 -16.29
C ILE A 96 -7.05 9.83 -17.46
N LEU A 97 -7.56 10.10 -18.67
CA LEU A 97 -7.33 9.25 -19.84
C LEU A 97 -5.88 9.29 -20.35
N LEU A 98 -5.10 10.32 -19.99
CA LEU A 98 -3.71 10.47 -20.44
C LEU A 98 -2.70 9.68 -19.59
N LEU A 99 -3.15 9.11 -18.46
CA LEU A 99 -2.31 8.48 -17.44
C LEU A 99 -2.48 6.95 -17.36
N LEU A 100 -3.43 6.39 -18.12
CA LEU A 100 -3.67 4.95 -18.28
C LEU A 100 -3.22 4.50 -19.67
#